data_AF-A0A958ZSD1-F1
#
_entry.id   AF-A0A958ZSD1-F1
#
_cell.length_a   1.000
_cell.length_b   1.000
_cell.length_c   1.000
_cell.angle_alpha   90.00
_cell.angle_beta   90.00
_cell.angle_gamma   90.00
#
_symmetry.space_group_name_H-M   'P 1'
#
loop_
_entity.id
_entity.type
_entity.pdbx_description
1 polymer ?
#
loop_
_entity_poly.entity_id
_entity_poly.type
_entity_poly.pdbx_seq_one_letter_code
_entity_poly.pdbx_strand_id
1 'polypeptide(L)' 'MEKLRNYILDSIDEIRNKVSWPKFAELQSSAILVLVASLIFALVIGLIDLGFKNALEFFYREF' A
#
# COMPACT_ATOMS: atom_id res chain seq x y z
N MET A 1 -18.97 -32.61 4.91
CA MET A 1 -19.10 -31.57 3.86
C MET A 1 -20.11 -30.49 4.23
N GLU A 2 -21.31 -30.83 4.73
CA GLU A 2 -22.31 -29.82 5.16
C GLU A 2 -21.84 -28.92 6.30
N LYS A 3 -21.14 -29.47 7.31
CA LYS A 3 -20.58 -28.67 8.41
C LYS A 3 -19.59 -27.60 7.94
N LEU A 4 -18.77 -27.91 6.94
CA LEU A 4 -17.78 -26.96 6.40
C LEU A 4 -18.47 -25.88 5.56
N ARG A 5 -19.48 -26.26 4.78
CA ARG A 5 -20.31 -25.33 4.00
C ARG A 5 -21.06 -24.35 4.91
N ASN A 6 -21.69 -24.86 5.97
CA ASN A 6 -22.41 -24.03 6.93
C ASN A 6 -21.46 -23.09 7.69
N TYR A 7 -20.28 -23.58 8.10
CA TYR A 7 -19.26 -22.76 8.74
C TYR A 7 -18.81 -21.57 7.86
N ILE A 8 -18.59 -21.79 6.56
CA ILE A 8 -18.23 -20.72 5.63
C ILE A 8 -19.38 -19.72 5.46
N LEU A 9 -20.63 -20.20 5.37
CA LEU A 9 -21.81 -19.34 5.25
C LEU A 9 -22.00 -18.48 6.51
N ASP A 10 -21.87 -19.07 7.70
CA ASP A 10 -21.98 -18.37 8.98
C ASP A 10 -20.86 -17.34 9.15
N SER A 11 -19.63 -17.66 8.71
CA SER A 11 -18.49 -16.73 8.74
C SER A 11 -18.68 -15.53 7.81
N ILE A 12 -19.28 -15.74 6.62
CA ILE A 12 -19.59 -14.66 5.68
C ILE A 12 -20.69 -13.76 6.26
N ASP A 13 -21.70 -14.35 6.90
CA ASP A 13 -22.79 -13.60 7.52
C ASP A 13 -22.31 -12.77 8.71
N GLU A 14 -21.40 -13.31 9.52
CA GLU A 14 -20.78 -12.61 10.65
C GLU A 14 -19.96 -11.40 10.19
N ILE A 15 -19.07 -11.57 9.21
CA ILE A 15 -18.22 -10.47 8.70
C ILE A 15 -19.07 -9.36 8.06
N ARG A 16 -20.23 -9.70 7.50
CA ARG A 16 -21.09 -8.74 6.80
C ARG A 16 -22.05 -8.00 7.72
N ASN A 17 -22.64 -8.70 8.70
CA ASN A 17 -23.74 -8.16 9.52
C ASN A 17 -23.33 -7.81 10.96
N LYS A 18 -22.28 -8.42 11.50
CA LYS A 18 -21.81 -8.19 12.88
C LYS A 18 -20.58 -7.30 13.00
N VAL A 19 -19.98 -6.91 11.88
CA VAL A 19 -18.80 -6.03 11.87
C VAL A 19 -19.17 -4.66 11.30
N SER A 20 -18.85 -3.62 12.05
CA SER A 20 -19.01 -2.23 11.60
C SER A 20 -17.88 -1.86 10.65
N TRP A 21 -18.04 -2.17 9.36
CA TRP A 21 -17.14 -1.67 8.33
C TRP A 21 -17.34 -0.16 8.14
N PRO A 22 -16.25 0.62 8.00
CA PRO A 22 -16.36 2.01 7.60
C PRO A 22 -17.00 2.09 6.20
N LYS A 23 -17.58 3.23 5.87
CA LYS A 23 -18.13 3.43 4.52
C LYS A 23 -17.01 3.27 3.49
N PHE A 24 -17.29 2.61 2.37
CA PHE A 24 -16.32 2.40 1.29
C PHE A 24 -15.61 3.68 0.83
N ALA A 25 -16.31 4.82 0.87
CA ALA A 25 -15.73 6.13 0.54
C ALA A 25 -14.62 6.58 1.51
N GLU A 26 -14.76 6.29 2.80
CA GLU A 26 -13.75 6.63 3.83
C GLU A 26 -12.51 5.74 3.70
N LEU A 27 -12.73 4.46 3.37
CA LEU A 27 -11.66 3.51 3.08
C LEU A 27 -10.85 3.93 1.84
N GLN A 28 -11.53 4.35 0.78
CA GLN A 28 -10.87 4.86 -0.42
C GLN A 28 -10.11 6.16 -0.15
N SER A 29 -10.68 7.08 0.62
CA SER A 29 -10.00 8.34 0.99
C SER A 29 -8.69 8.07 1.72
N SER A 30 -8.69 7.13 2.68
CA SER A 30 -7.49 6.74 3.42
C SER A 30 -6.46 6.05 2.52
N ALA A 31 -6.90 5.17 1.62
CA ALA A 31 -6.02 4.49 0.67
C ALA A 31 -5.37 5.47 -0.33
N ILE A 32 -6.13 6.43 -0.84
CA ILE A 32 -5.65 7.46 -1.76
C ILE A 32 -4.61 8.35 -1.06
N LEU A 33 -4.84 8.72 0.20
CA LEU A 33 -3.88 9.50 0.99
C LEU A 33 -2.53 8.78 1.09
N VAL A 34 -2.56 7.49 1.44
CA VAL A 34 -1.34 6.67 1.54
C VAL A 34 -0.64 6.52 0.19
N LEU A 35 -1.40 6.34 -0.89
CA LEU A 35 -0.87 6.21 -2.25
C LEU A 35 -0.15 7.49 -2.70
N VAL A 36 -0.72 8.67 -2.40
CA VAL A 36 -0.06 9.95 -2.72
C VAL A 36 1.19 10.13 -1.87
N ALA A 37 1.16 9.80 -0.59
CA ALA A 37 2.33 9.87 0.28
C ALA A 37 3.46 8.94 -0.21
N SER A 38 3.14 7.70 -0.61
CA SER A 38 4.13 6.75 -1.12
C SER A 38 4.74 7.20 -2.45
N LEU A 39 3.95 7.84 -3.32
CA LEU A 39 4.44 8.43 -4.56
C LEU A 39 5.46 9.54 -4.31
N ILE A 40 5.22 10.41 -3.32
CA ILE A 40 6.16 11.47 -2.95
C ILE A 40 7.48 10.86 -2.44
N PHE A 41 7.41 9.86 -1.56
CA PHE A 41 8.61 9.17 -1.08
C PHE A 41 9.39 8.50 -2.21
N ALA A 42 8.70 7.86 -3.16
CA ALA A 42 9.33 7.25 -4.32
C ALA A 42 10.10 8.27 -5.17
N LEU A 43 9.53 9.47 -5.39
CA LEU A 43 10.21 10.55 -6.11
C LEU A 43 11.44 11.06 -5.36
N VAL A 44 11.36 11.24 -4.05
CA VAL A 44 12.49 11.72 -3.24
C VAL A 44 13.64 10.71 -3.25
N ILE A 45 13.34 9.42 -3.04
CA ILE A 45 14.35 8.36 -3.10
C ILE A 45 14.97 8.31 -4.51
N GLY A 46 14.15 8.38 -5.56
CA GLY A 46 14.65 8.41 -6.93
C GLY A 46 15.58 9.59 -7.22
N LEU A 47 15.31 10.78 -6.68
CA LEU A 47 16.20 11.94 -6.80
C LEU A 47 17.52 11.73 -6.07
N ILE A 48 17.48 11.15 -4.88
CA ILE A 48 18.69 10.83 -4.10
C ILE A 48 19.53 9.81 -4.86
N ASP A 49 18.92 8.73 -5.36
CA ASP A 49 19.62 7.68 -6.11
C ASP A 49 20.29 8.23 -7.38
N LEU A 50 19.59 9.09 -8.13
CA LEU A 50 20.16 9.77 -9.30
C LEU A 50 21.31 10.71 -8.92
N GLY A 51 21.15 11.48 -7.85
CA GLY A 51 22.18 12.39 -7.34
C GLY A 51 23.45 11.64 -6.95
N PHE A 52 23.31 10.58 -6.16
CA PHE A 52 24.44 9.76 -5.73
C PHE A 52 25.10 9.01 -6.88
N LYS A 53 24.32 8.45 -7.80
CA LYS A 53 24.88 7.75 -8.98
C LYS A 53 25.73 8.70 -9.82
N ASN A 54 25.21 9.88 -10.14
CA ASN A 54 25.94 10.87 -10.93
C ASN A 54 27.18 11.40 -10.19
N ALA A 55 27.09 11.64 -8.88
CA ALA A 55 28.21 12.10 -8.07
C ALA A 55 29.33 11.06 -7.99
N LEU A 56 28.98 9.79 -7.77
CA LEU A 56 29.94 8.68 -7.75
C LEU A 56 30.56 8.46 -9.12
N GLU A 57 29.77 8.46 -10.19
CA GLU A 57 30.27 8.31 -11.56
C GLU A 57 31.24 9.44 -11.94
N PHE A 58 30.97 10.67 -11.52
CA PHE A 58 31.90 11.78 -11.68
C PHE A 58 33.21 11.55 -10.91
N PHE A 59 33.12 11.16 -9.63
CA PHE A 59 34.30 10.92 -8.79
C PHE A 59 35.17 9.78 -9.32
N TYR A 60 34.57 8.67 -9.73
CA TYR A 60 35.29 7.53 -10.31
C TYR A 60 35.84 7.80 -11.71
N ARG A 61 35.37 8.82 -12.42
CA ARG A 61 35.92 9.18 -13.74
C ARG A 61 37.16 10.06 -13.62
N GLU A 62 37.24 10.89 -12.58
CA GLU A 62 38.39 11.77 -12.34
C GLU A 62 39.54 11.11 -11.56
N PHE A 63 39.31 9.91 -11.03
CA PHE A 63 40.32 9.11 -10.30
C PHE A 63 40.67 7.85 -11.07
#